data_AF-A0A9Q3GCH5-F1
#
_entry.id   AF-A0A9Q3GCH5-F1
#
_cell.length_a   1.000
_cell.length_b   1.000
_cell.length_c   1.000
_cell.angle_alpha   90.00
_cell.angle_beta   90.00
_cell.angle_gamma   90.00
#
_symmetry.space_group_name_H-M   'P 1'
#
loop_
_entity.id
_entity.type
_entity.pdbx_description
1 polymer ?
#
loop_
_entity_poly.entity_id
_entity_poly.type
_entity_poly.pdbx_seq_one_letter_code
_entity_poly.pdbx_strand_id
1 'polypeptide(L)' 'MLGTKVSICTDYHAQTDGLDARMFQTMEDILRRFCAYGMEYKDHEGYTHDWVTLLPAVQQDYNTSQHCTTGKTPALVEIG' A
#
# COMPACT_ATOMS: atom_id res chain seq x y z
N MET A 1 -6.15 -20.88 16.39
CA MET A 1 -6.77 -19.70 15.77
C MET A 1 -7.17 -18.74 16.88
N LEU A 2 -6.79 -17.46 16.79
CA LEU A 2 -6.96 -16.42 17.85
C LEU A 2 -8.43 -15.98 18.08
N GLY A 3 -9.41 -16.87 17.97
CA GLY A 3 -10.84 -16.55 18.19
C GLY A 3 -11.43 -15.52 17.21
N THR A 4 -10.69 -15.13 16.18
CA THR A 4 -11.10 -14.09 15.24
C THR A 4 -12.22 -14.59 14.31
N LYS A 5 -13.30 -13.81 14.22
CA LYS A 5 -14.40 -14.08 13.27
C LYS A 5 -13.94 -13.71 11.87
N VAL A 6 -13.85 -14.70 10.98
CA VAL A 6 -13.53 -14.46 9.56
C VAL A 6 -14.75 -13.85 8.88
N SER A 7 -14.57 -12.70 8.25
CA SER A 7 -15.57 -12.07 7.38
C SER A 7 -15.08 -12.21 5.94
N ILE A 8 -15.85 -12.86 5.09
CA ILE A 8 -15.52 -13.08 3.67
C ILE A 8 -16.44 -12.19 2.85
N CYS A 9 -15.88 -11.41 1.94
CA CYS A 9 -16.66 -10.61 0.99
C CYS A 9 -17.44 -11.52 0.03
N THR A 10 -18.63 -11.10 -0.39
CA THR A 10 -19.41 -11.83 -1.40
C THR A 10 -18.68 -11.86 -2.74
N ASP A 11 -18.68 -13.01 -3.41
CA ASP A 11 -18.01 -13.20 -4.70
C ASP A 11 -18.36 -12.10 -5.70
N TYR A 12 -17.35 -11.60 -6.42
CA TYR A 12 -17.46 -10.54 -7.44
C TYR A 12 -18.00 -9.19 -6.97
N HIS A 13 -18.05 -8.91 -5.65
CA HIS A 13 -18.49 -7.62 -5.12
C HIS A 13 -17.33 -6.81 -4.52
N ALA A 14 -16.46 -6.29 -5.40
CA ALA A 14 -15.31 -5.45 -5.01
C ALA A 14 -15.69 -4.17 -4.24
N GLN A 15 -16.98 -3.79 -4.23
CA GLN A 15 -17.48 -2.60 -3.56
C GLN A 15 -17.71 -2.80 -2.05
N THR A 16 -17.95 -4.03 -1.57
CA THR A 16 -18.08 -4.33 -0.13
C THR A 16 -16.76 -4.08 0.60
N ASP A 17 -15.65 -4.15 -0.13
CA ASP A 17 -14.30 -3.90 0.36
C ASP A 17 -13.69 -2.61 -0.23
N GLY A 18 -14.54 -1.61 -0.47
CA GLY A 18 -14.14 -0.38 -1.17
C GLY A 18 -13.14 0.48 -0.40
N LEU A 19 -12.97 0.27 0.91
CA LEU A 19 -11.91 0.92 1.68
C LEU A 19 -10.55 0.30 1.34
N ASP A 20 -10.43 -1.02 1.48
CA ASP A 20 -9.18 -1.73 1.23
C ASP A 20 -8.81 -1.63 -0.25
N ALA A 21 -9.77 -1.73 -1.17
CA ALA A 21 -9.52 -1.55 -2.60
C ALA A 21 -8.91 -0.18 -2.93
N ARG A 22 -9.38 0.90 -2.28
CA ARG A 22 -8.80 2.25 -2.44
C ARG A 22 -7.40 2.36 -1.83
N MET A 23 -7.19 1.73 -0.69
CA MET A 23 -5.87 1.64 -0.05
C MET A 23 -4.88 0.92 -0.99
N PHE A 24 -5.23 -0.28 -1.46
CA PHE A 24 -4.39 -1.07 -2.35
C PHE A 24 -4.10 -0.36 -3.67
N GLN A 25 -5.08 0.31 -4.26
CA GLN A 25 -4.88 1.09 -5.49
C GLN A 25 -3.89 2.24 -5.29
N THR A 26 -3.95 2.92 -4.13
CA THR A 26 -3.03 4.01 -3.80
C THR A 26 -1.60 3.49 -3.60
N MET A 27 -1.43 2.40 -2.85
CA MET A 27 -0.13 1.74 -2.67
C MET A 27 0.44 1.26 -4.00
N GLU A 28 -0.40 0.70 -4.88
CA GLU A 28 0.02 0.26 -6.22
C GLU A 28 0.49 1.44 -7.09
N ASP A 29 -0.20 2.57 -7.05
CA ASP A 29 0.22 3.78 -7.78
C ASP A 29 1.57 4.32 -7.28
N ILE A 30 1.78 4.35 -5.96
CA ILE A 30 3.05 4.71 -5.33
C ILE A 30 4.16 3.73 -5.79
N LEU A 31 3.90 2.43 -5.72
CA LEU A 31 4.84 1.39 -6.13
C LEU A 31 5.19 1.49 -7.63
N ARG A 32 4.19 1.71 -8.51
CA ARG A 32 4.41 1.92 -9.95
C ARG A 32 5.30 3.12 -10.20
N ARG A 33 5.15 4.21 -9.43
CA ARG A 33 6.03 5.37 -9.52
C ARG A 33 7.44 5.06 -9.05
N PHE A 34 7.61 4.34 -7.94
CA PHE A 34 8.95 3.93 -7.49
C PHE A 34 9.63 2.98 -8.48
N CYS A 35 8.89 2.07 -9.12
CA CYS A 35 9.43 1.20 -10.16
C CYS A 35 9.71 1.94 -11.48
N ALA A 36 8.86 2.92 -11.86
CA ALA A 36 8.99 3.64 -13.13
C ALA A 36 10.01 4.79 -13.08
N TYR A 37 10.13 5.46 -11.94
CA TYR A 37 11.11 6.53 -11.67
C TYR A 37 12.35 6.01 -10.94
N GLY A 38 12.38 4.71 -10.62
CA GLY A 38 13.47 4.00 -9.96
C GLY A 38 14.75 4.10 -10.76
N MET A 39 15.53 5.10 -10.37
CA MET A 39 16.91 5.35 -10.76
C MET A 39 17.74 4.06 -10.65
N GLU A 40 18.79 3.97 -11.47
CA GLU A 40 19.78 2.90 -11.53
C GLU A 40 20.25 2.39 -10.15
N TYR A 41 19.48 1.52 -9.51
CA TYR A 41 20.01 0.60 -8.50
C TYR A 41 20.21 -0.71 -9.24
N LYS A 42 21.38 -0.85 -9.84
CA LYS A 42 21.86 -2.13 -10.33
C LYS A 42 22.41 -2.87 -9.11
N ASP A 43 21.75 -3.94 -8.69
CA ASP A 43 22.53 -5.04 -8.16
C ASP A 43 23.49 -5.53 -9.25
N HIS A 44 24.39 -6.46 -8.92
CA HIS A 44 25.40 -6.95 -9.87
C HIS A 44 24.80 -7.55 -11.18
N GLU A 45 23.46 -7.67 -11.29
CA GLU A 45 22.72 -8.29 -12.40
C GLU A 45 21.79 -7.33 -13.19
N GLY A 46 21.69 -6.06 -12.81
CA GLY A 46 21.36 -4.98 -13.75
C GLY A 46 19.88 -4.60 -13.93
N TYR A 47 18.94 -5.18 -13.16
CA TYR A 47 17.53 -4.78 -13.19
C TYR A 47 16.85 -4.97 -11.82
N THR A 48 16.80 -3.93 -10.98
CA THR A 48 15.99 -4.02 -9.75
C THR A 48 14.53 -3.67 -10.03
N HIS A 49 13.77 -4.66 -10.52
CA HIS A 49 12.31 -4.67 -10.51
C HIS A 49 11.75 -5.30 -9.22
N ASP A 50 12.57 -5.37 -8.16
CA ASP A 50 12.19 -6.03 -6.92
C ASP A 50 11.27 -5.13 -6.08
N TRP A 51 10.00 -5.14 -6.45
CA TRP A 51 8.93 -4.48 -5.72
C TRP A 51 8.82 -4.95 -4.27
N VAL A 52 9.29 -6.16 -3.93
CA VAL A 52 9.24 -6.70 -2.56
C VAL A 52 10.14 -5.89 -1.64
N THR A 53 11.32 -5.49 -2.11
CA THR A 53 12.22 -4.61 -1.34
C THR A 53 11.68 -3.20 -1.15
N LEU A 54 10.78 -2.75 -2.05
CA LEU A 54 10.14 -1.44 -1.99
C LEU A 54 8.92 -1.42 -1.06
N LEU A 55 8.33 -2.58 -0.72
CA LEU A 55 7.13 -2.65 0.12
C LEU A 55 7.26 -1.89 1.46
N PRO A 56 8.36 -2.01 2.23
CA PRO A 56 8.50 -1.25 3.48
C PRO A 56 8.49 0.27 3.26
N ALA A 57 9.11 0.73 2.16
CA ALA A 57 9.15 2.15 1.81
C ALA A 57 7.77 2.66 1.38
N VAL A 58 7.05 1.90 0.56
CA VAL A 58 5.67 2.23 0.14
C VAL A 58 4.73 2.29 1.34
N GLN A 59 4.86 1.36 2.29
CA GLN A 59 4.05 1.36 3.50
C GLN A 59 4.31 2.60 4.37
N GLN A 60 5.58 3.00 4.51
CA GLN A 60 5.94 4.21 5.26
C GLN A 60 5.43 5.48 4.58
N ASP A 61 5.55 5.57 3.25
CA ASP A 61 5.05 6.71 2.46
C ASP A 61 3.53 6.84 2.59
N TYR A 62 2.80 5.73 2.45
CA TYR A 62 1.35 5.71 2.66
C TYR A 62 0.95 6.13 4.08
N ASN A 63 1.61 5.59 5.11
CA ASN A 63 1.31 5.87 6.51
C ASN A 63 1.56 7.32 6.92
N THR A 64 2.44 8.03 6.21
CA THR A 64 2.81 9.42 6.48
C THR A 64 2.13 10.41 5.54
N SER A 65 1.47 9.94 4.49
CA SER A 65 0.71 10.78 3.56
C SER A 65 -0.60 11.27 4.20
N GLN A 66 -0.94 12.54 3.96
CA GLN A 66 -2.19 13.11 4.47
C GLN A 66 -3.36 12.65 3.60
N HIS A 67 -4.37 12.05 4.22
CA HIS A 67 -5.57 11.65 3.51
C HIS A 67 -6.47 12.87 3.26
N CYS A 68 -6.92 13.05 2.02
CA CYS A 68 -7.63 14.26 1.58
C CYS A 68 -8.93 14.55 2.35
N THR A 69 -9.63 13.51 2.81
CA THR A 69 -10.89 13.65 3.54
C THR A 69 -10.70 13.97 5.02
N THR A 70 -9.64 13.45 5.64
CA THR A 70 -9.43 13.56 7.10
C THR A 70 -8.40 14.63 7.47
N GLY A 71 -7.57 15.06 6.51
CA GLY A 71 -6.46 16.00 6.75
C GLY A 71 -5.37 15.46 7.68
N LYS A 72 -5.42 14.18 8.01
CA LYS A 72 -4.50 13.49 8.94
C LYS A 72 -3.81 12.35 8.21
N THR A 73 -2.65 11.96 8.72
CA THR A 73 -1.95 10.78 8.24
C THR A 73 -2.57 9.51 8.85
N PRO A 74 -2.60 8.37 8.14
CA PRO A 74 -3.08 7.12 8.70
C PRO A 74 -2.40 6.77 10.02
N ALA A 75 -1.07 6.92 10.11
CA ALA A 75 -0.33 6.65 11.35
C ALA A 75 -0.81 7.49 12.54
N LEU A 76 -1.19 8.75 12.32
CA LEU A 76 -1.69 9.62 13.38
C LEU A 76 -3.09 9.19 13.85
N VAL A 77 -3.94 8.72 12.94
CA VAL A 77 -5.29 8.23 13.29
C VAL A 77 -5.22 6.92 14.07
N GLU A 78 -4.26 6.05 13.75
CA GLU A 78 -4.04 4.78 14.44
C GLU A 78 -3.45 4.95 15.86
N ILE A 79 -2.60 5.95 16.07
CA ILE A 79 -1.93 6.18 17.37
C ILE A 79 -2.83 6.92 18.37
N GLY A 80 -3.70 7.82 17.90
CA GLY A 80 -4.63 8.58 18.74
C GLY A 80 -3.97 9.72 19.51
#